data_AF-A0A931KQH0-F1
#
_entry.id   AF-A0A931KQH0-F1
#
_cell.length_a   1.000
_cell.length_b   1.000
_cell.length_c   1.000
_cell.angle_alpha   90.00
_cell.angle_beta   90.00
_cell.angle_gamma   90.00
#
_symmetry.space_group_name_H-M   'P 1'
#
loop_
_entity.id
_entity.type
_entity.pdbx_description
1 polymer ?
#
loop_
_entity_poly.entity_id
_entity_poly.type
_entity_poly.pdbx_seq_one_letter_code
_entity_poly.pdbx_strand_id
1 'polypeptide(L)' 'MILVQASWVAVRTDMALQQYYHHHAHKEPNKAIIKVAHKLLSRIRAVILSGVPYQVGVVK' A
#
# COMPACT_ATOMS: atom_id res chain seq x y z
N MET A 1 -6.64 13.82 0.70
CA MET A 1 -5.84 13.85 -0.54
C MET A 1 -4.46 13.19 -0.40
N ILE A 2 -3.74 13.38 0.72
CA ILE A 2 -2.36 12.89 0.94
C ILE A 2 -2.21 11.35 0.88
N LEU A 3 -3.12 10.58 1.50
CA LEU A 3 -3.01 9.12 1.54
C LEU A 3 -3.05 8.46 0.16
N VAL A 4 -3.85 8.99 -0.77
CA VAL A 4 -3.96 8.44 -2.13
C VAL A 4 -2.67 8.70 -2.91
N GLN A 5 -2.10 9.91 -2.78
CA GLN A 5 -0.80 10.22 -3.40
C GLN A 5 0.34 9.38 -2.80
N ALA A 6 0.38 9.24 -1.48
CA ALA A 6 1.33 8.38 -0.79
C ALA A 6 1.17 6.91 -1.22
N SER A 7 -0.05 6.45 -1.47
CA SER A 7 -0.31 5.10 -1.99
C SER A 7 0.29 4.89 -3.37
N TRP A 8 0.22 5.88 -4.25
CA TRP A 8 0.87 5.80 -5.57
C TRP A 8 2.40 5.73 -5.47
N VAL A 9 3.00 6.46 -4.51
CA VAL A 9 4.44 6.34 -4.23
C VAL A 9 4.74 4.94 -3.70
N ALA A 10 3.97 4.46 -2.72
CA ALA A 10 4.16 3.16 -2.09
C ALA A 10 4.03 1.98 -3.08
N VAL A 11 3.09 2.05 -4.03
CA VAL A 11 2.92 1.04 -5.10
C VAL A 11 4.15 0.94 -6.00
N ARG A 12 4.91 2.03 -6.18
CA ARG A 12 6.13 2.02 -6.99
C ARG A 12 7.36 1.51 -6.21
N THR A 13 7.34 1.61 -4.89
CA THR A 13 8.48 1.26 -4.04
C THR A 13 8.34 -0.11 -3.37
N ASP A 14 7.12 -0.59 -3.14
CA ASP A 14 6.82 -1.83 -2.41
C ASP A 14 6.17 -2.89 -3.31
N MET A 15 6.86 -4.02 -3.48
CA MET A 15 6.42 -5.10 -4.36
C MET A 15 5.11 -5.75 -3.89
N ALA A 16 4.89 -5.87 -2.59
CA ALA A 16 3.67 -6.46 -2.04
C ALA A 16 2.44 -5.56 -2.27
N LEU A 17 2.58 -4.23 -2.13
CA LEU A 17 1.52 -3.28 -2.47
C LEU A 17 1.31 -3.19 -3.98
N GLN A 18 2.38 -3.32 -4.77
CA GLN A 18 2.31 -3.35 -6.22
C GLN A 18 1.49 -4.54 -6.72
N GLN A 19 1.79 -5.76 -6.26
CA GLN A 19 1.02 -6.94 -6.63
C GLN A 19 -0.44 -6.85 -6.19
N TYR A 20 -0.69 -6.35 -4.98
CA TYR A 20 -2.04 -6.15 -4.49
C TYR A 20 -2.85 -5.19 -5.37
N TYR A 21 -2.19 -4.12 -5.85
CA TYR A 21 -2.78 -3.20 -6.82
C TYR A 21 -3.08 -3.93 -8.15
N HIS A 22 -2.11 -4.62 -8.75
CA HIS A 22 -2.29 -5.31 -10.04
C HIS A 22 -3.40 -6.36 -10.00
N HIS A 23 -3.54 -7.09 -8.89
CA HIS A 23 -4.61 -8.07 -8.71
C HIS A 23 -6.02 -7.44 -8.75
N HIS A 24 -6.16 -6.20 -8.26
CA HIS A 24 -7.46 -5.51 -8.16
C HIS A 24 -7.70 -4.46 -9.24
N ALA A 25 -6.66 -4.04 -9.96
CA ALA A 25 -6.72 -2.98 -10.97
C ALA A 25 -7.47 -3.40 -12.24
N HIS A 26 -7.63 -4.71 -12.50
CA HIS A 26 -8.24 -5.23 -13.73
C HIS A 26 -9.70 -4.79 -13.95
N LYS A 27 -10.47 -4.61 -12.87
CA LYS A 27 -11.87 -4.16 -12.95
C LYS A 27 -12.02 -2.68 -12.65
N GLU A 28 -11.42 -2.20 -11.56
CA GLU A 28 -11.67 -0.85 -11.05
C GLU A 28 -10.39 -0.22 -10.46
N PRO A 29 -9.56 0.46 -11.28
CA PRO A 29 -8.28 1.00 -10.84
C PRO A 29 -8.42 2.07 -9.74
N ASN A 30 -9.48 2.88 -9.78
CA ASN A 30 -9.78 3.89 -8.76
C ASN A 30 -10.14 3.28 -7.40
N LYS A 31 -10.84 2.14 -7.39
CA LYS A 31 -11.11 1.42 -6.13
C LYS A 31 -9.90 0.63 -5.67
N ALA A 32 -9.07 0.12 -6.59
CA ALA A 32 -7.84 -0.58 -6.26
C ALA A 32 -6.88 0.31 -5.46
N ILE A 33 -6.68 1.58 -5.86
CA ILE A 33 -5.81 2.50 -5.09
C ILE A 33 -6.37 2.83 -3.70
N ILE A 34 -7.69 2.91 -3.54
CA ILE A 34 -8.31 3.11 -2.22
C ILE A 34 -8.06 1.89 -1.32
N LYS A 35 -8.14 0.67 -1.86
CA LYS A 35 -7.79 -0.56 -1.11
C LYS A 35 -6.32 -0.58 -0.68
N VAL A 36 -5.41 -0.14 -1.56
CA VAL A 36 -3.99 0.03 -1.24
C VAL A 36 -3.82 1.06 -0.11
N ALA A 37 -4.52 2.19 -0.17
CA ALA A 37 -4.46 3.22 0.88
C ALA A 37 -4.88 2.68 2.25
N HIS A 38 -5.91 1.82 2.30
CA HIS A 38 -6.30 1.13 3.53
C HIS A 38 -5.19 0.23 4.07
N LYS A 39 -4.55 -0.57 3.22
CA LYS A 39 -3.40 -1.40 3.64
C LYS A 39 -2.22 -0.55 4.10
N LEU A 40 -1.93 0.56 3.42
CA LEU A 40 -0.86 1.48 3.79
C LEU A 40 -1.14 2.09 5.17
N LEU A 41 -2.37 2.52 5.43
CA LEU A 41 -2.79 3.05 6.74
C LEU A 41 -2.63 2.00 7.85
N SER A 42 -3.02 0.74 7.59
CA SER A 42 -2.81 -0.34 8.56
C SER A 42 -1.33 -0.57 8.87
N ARG A 43 -0.44 -0.48 7.87
CA ARG A 43 1.02 -0.57 8.08
C ARG A 43 1.56 0.62 8.88
N ILE A 44 1.12 1.84 8.58
CA ILE A 44 1.48 3.05 9.35
C ILE A 44 1.06 2.88 10.82
N ARG A 45 -0.16 2.43 11.07
CA ARG A 45 -0.65 2.15 12.42
C ARG A 45 0.22 1.10 13.12
N ALA A 46 0.62 0.04 12.42
CA ALA A 46 1.49 -0.99 12.99
C ALA A 46 2.87 -0.42 13.39
N VAL A 47 3.47 0.44 12.57
CA VAL A 47 4.74 1.12 12.88
C VAL A 47 4.59 1.99 14.13
N ILE A 48 3.51 2.78 14.22
CA ILE A 48 3.25 3.65 15.38
C ILE A 48 3.10 2.83 16.67
N LEU A 49 2.41 1.69 16.62
CA LEU A 49 2.14 0.88 17.81
C LEU A 49 3.31 0.01 18.24
N SER A 50 4.04 -0.57 17.28
CA SER A 50 5.13 -1.50 17.57
C SER A 50 6.50 -0.81 17.69
N GLY A 51 6.62 0.44 17.19
CA GLY A 51 7.90 1.13 17.06
C GLY A 51 8.85 0.51 16.03
N VAL A 52 8.44 -0.57 15.35
CA VAL A 52 9.26 -1.24 14.34
C VAL A 52 9.20 -0.44 13.04
N PRO A 53 10.35 -0.11 12.42
CA PRO A 53 10.38 0.66 11.19
C PRO A 53 9.65 -0.04 10.04
N TYR A 54 9.11 0.75 9.11
CA TYR A 54 8.42 0.24 7.92
C TYR A 54 9.36 -0.65 7.10
N GLN A 55 8.93 -1.87 6.83
CA GLN A 55 9.66 -2.81 5.98
C GLN A 55 8.96 -2.95 4.65
N VAL A 56 9.75 -2.86 3.58
CA VAL A 56 9.27 -3.07 2.22
C VAL A 56 8.94 -4.55 2.06
N GLY A 57 7.70 -4.85 1.68
CA GLY A 57 7.26 -6.21 1.45
C GLY A 57 7.94 -6.78 0.21
N VAL A 58 8.94 -7.65 0.41
CA VAL A 58 9.58 -8.41 -0.67
C VAL A 58 8.68 -9.58 -1.02
N VAL A 59 8.35 -9.73 -2.30
CA VAL A 59 7.63 -10.91 -2.78
C VAL A 59 8.67 -11.91 -3.28
N LYS A 60 8.59 -13.15 -2.78
CA LYS A 60 9.43 -14.27 -3.22
C LYS A 60 9.06 -14.73 -4.63
#